data_AF-A0A420S0K7-F1
#
_entry.id   AF-A0A420S0K7-F1
#
_cell.length_a   1.000
_cell.length_b   1.000
_cell.length_c   1.000
_cell.angle_alpha   90.00
_cell.angle_beta   90.00
_cell.angle_gamma   90.00
#
_symmetry.space_group_name_H-M   'P 1'
#
loop_
_entity.id
_entity.type
_entity.pdbx_description
1 polymer ?
#
loop_
_entity_poly.entity_id
_entity_poly.type
_entity_poly.pdbx_seq_one_letter_code
_entity_poly.pdbx_strand_id
1 'polypeptide(L)'
;MTPDYKTLLQQKAELEARIAEILKVEKADVIAKVRALVADYNLTADDVFGSGKRKSPVGAGVAKYRDPATGATWTGRGKPPNWIKDALPRCGTLQIFGRSTEDMSSKYKALMRERAALDAKIAEYYGARKLDAIDDARKLVKDHDLKPDDLFVPDKPANVRYRNPKTGETWTGRGRAPRWIEGQDRKPFEI
;
A
#
# COMPACT_ATOMS: atom_id res chain seq x y z
N MET A 1 -26.51 23.81 -51.06
CA MET A 1 -25.29 23.00 -51.20
C MET A 1 -25.22 22.05 -50.02
N THR A 2 -25.28 20.74 -50.27
CA THR A 2 -25.08 19.72 -49.24
C THR A 2 -23.61 19.73 -48.81
N PRO A 3 -23.30 19.64 -47.51
CA PRO A 3 -21.92 19.62 -47.05
C PRO A 3 -21.17 18.44 -47.68
N ASP A 4 -19.97 18.72 -48.19
CA ASP A 4 -19.11 17.74 -48.84
C ASP A 4 -18.60 16.71 -47.82
N TYR A 5 -18.50 15.44 -48.20
CA TYR A 5 -18.11 14.34 -47.30
C TYR A 5 -16.80 14.64 -46.54
N LYS A 6 -15.83 15.26 -47.21
CA LYS A 6 -14.54 15.64 -46.59
C LYS A 6 -14.73 16.68 -45.49
N THR A 7 -15.67 17.63 -45.68
CA THR A 7 -15.96 18.67 -44.68
C THR A 7 -16.62 18.10 -43.44
N LEU A 8 -17.51 17.11 -43.59
CA LEU A 8 -18.13 16.40 -42.47
C LEU A 8 -17.10 15.61 -41.65
N LEU A 9 -16.14 14.96 -42.32
CA LEU A 9 -15.04 14.27 -41.61
C LEU A 9 -14.16 15.25 -40.82
N GLN A 10 -13.85 16.41 -41.40
CA GLN A 10 -13.06 17.43 -40.73
C GLN A 10 -13.77 18.00 -39.50
N GLN A 11 -15.07 18.29 -39.61
CA GLN A 11 -15.89 18.74 -38.49
C GLN A 11 -15.96 17.69 -37.37
N LYS A 12 -16.09 16.41 -37.74
CA LYS A 12 -16.05 15.31 -36.77
C LYS A 12 -14.71 15.27 -36.04
N ALA A 13 -13.59 15.33 -36.75
CA ALA A 13 -12.26 15.30 -36.15
C ALA A 13 -12.03 16.51 -35.23
N GLU A 14 -12.52 17.69 -35.58
CA GLU A 14 -12.42 18.88 -34.73
C GLU A 14 -13.26 18.77 -33.46
N LEU A 15 -14.47 18.20 -33.56
CA LEU A 15 -15.32 17.92 -32.40
C LEU A 15 -14.67 16.87 -31.48
N GLU A 16 -14.12 15.79 -32.04
CA GLU A 16 -13.41 14.77 -31.28
C GLU A 16 -12.17 15.36 -30.58
N ALA A 17 -11.43 16.25 -31.23
CA ALA A 17 -10.29 16.94 -30.64
C ALA A 17 -10.72 17.84 -29.46
N ARG A 18 -11.81 18.61 -29.61
CA ARG A 18 -12.35 19.45 -28.53
C ARG A 18 -12.85 18.61 -27.34
N ILE A 19 -13.55 17.51 -27.61
CA ILE A 19 -14.00 16.57 -26.57
C ILE A 19 -12.78 15.98 -25.85
N ALA A 20 -11.74 15.58 -26.58
CA ALA A 20 -10.53 15.03 -25.98
C ALA A 20 -9.80 16.05 -25.08
N GLU A 21 -9.74 17.32 -25.46
CA GLU A 21 -9.15 18.37 -24.61
C GLU A 21 -9.95 18.58 -23.32
N ILE A 22 -11.29 18.64 -23.40
CA ILE A 22 -12.14 18.77 -22.21
C ILE A 22 -11.97 17.55 -21.29
N LEU A 23 -11.98 16.33 -21.85
CA LEU A 23 -11.78 15.10 -21.09
C LEU A 23 -10.41 15.05 -20.42
N LYS A 24 -9.35 15.59 -21.03
CA LYS A 24 -8.03 15.65 -20.38
C LYS A 24 -8.06 16.53 -19.13
N VAL A 25 -8.70 17.69 -19.21
CA VAL A 25 -8.83 18.63 -18.07
C VAL A 25 -9.68 17.99 -16.97
N GLU A 26 -10.86 17.46 -17.31
CA GLU A 26 -11.74 16.82 -16.34
C GLU A 26 -11.10 15.59 -15.70
N LYS A 27 -10.40 14.75 -16.48
CA LYS A 27 -9.65 13.62 -15.94
C LYS A 27 -8.54 14.07 -15.01
N ALA A 28 -7.83 15.16 -15.30
CA ALA A 28 -6.80 15.69 -14.40
C ALA A 28 -7.39 16.11 -13.04
N ASP A 29 -8.57 16.76 -13.04
CA ASP A 29 -9.26 17.13 -11.80
C ASP A 29 -9.73 15.92 -11.00
N VAL A 30 -10.24 14.88 -11.68
CA VAL A 30 -10.63 13.62 -11.03
C VAL A 30 -9.42 12.89 -10.45
N ILE A 31 -8.32 12.82 -11.20
CA ILE A 31 -7.05 12.26 -10.73
C ILE A 31 -6.59 12.98 -9.46
N ALA A 32 -6.68 14.32 -9.42
CA ALA A 32 -6.32 15.10 -8.24
C ALA A 32 -7.20 14.75 -7.03
N LYS A 33 -8.52 14.62 -7.21
CA LYS A 33 -9.46 14.21 -6.14
C LYS A 33 -9.16 12.81 -5.62
N VAL A 34 -8.93 11.84 -6.51
CA VAL A 34 -8.62 10.47 -6.12
C VAL A 34 -7.27 10.41 -5.39
N ARG A 35 -6.25 11.15 -5.87
CA ARG A 35 -4.96 11.25 -5.17
C ARG A 35 -5.08 11.86 -3.77
N ALA A 36 -5.93 12.87 -3.58
CA ALA A 36 -6.20 13.43 -2.27
C ALA A 36 -6.82 12.39 -1.31
N LEU A 37 -7.85 11.66 -1.77
CA LEU A 37 -8.45 10.56 -0.99
C LEU A 37 -7.43 9.47 -0.65
N VAL A 38 -6.58 9.10 -1.62
CA VAL A 38 -5.52 8.12 -1.43
C VAL A 38 -4.54 8.59 -0.35
N ALA A 39 -4.15 9.88 -0.34
CA ALA A 39 -3.25 10.44 0.65
C ALA A 39 -3.89 10.53 2.05
N ASP A 40 -5.12 11.03 2.15
CA ASP A 40 -5.82 11.24 3.42
C ASP A 40 -6.04 9.94 4.21
N TYR A 41 -6.34 8.85 3.49
CA TYR A 41 -6.63 7.55 4.10
C TYR A 41 -5.48 6.54 3.98
N ASN A 42 -4.34 7.00 3.45
CA ASN A 42 -3.13 6.20 3.19
C ASN A 42 -3.47 4.90 2.45
N LEU A 43 -4.20 5.02 1.34
CA LEU A 43 -4.65 3.91 0.50
C LEU A 43 -3.52 3.42 -0.39
N THR A 44 -3.47 2.11 -0.63
CA THR A 44 -2.54 1.50 -1.59
C THR A 44 -3.20 1.26 -2.94
N ALA A 45 -2.39 1.01 -3.97
CA ALA A 45 -2.92 0.63 -5.29
C ALA A 45 -3.80 -0.62 -5.21
N ASP A 46 -3.48 -1.58 -4.33
CA ASP A 46 -4.28 -2.79 -4.11
C ASP A 46 -5.66 -2.47 -3.50
N ASP A 47 -5.79 -1.43 -2.67
CA ASP A 47 -7.07 -1.04 -2.07
C ASP A 47 -8.02 -0.44 -3.11
N VAL A 48 -7.48 0.37 -4.03
CA VAL A 48 -8.23 1.09 -5.06
C VAL A 48 -8.51 0.24 -6.29
N PHE A 49 -7.51 -0.48 -6.80
CA PHE A 49 -7.61 -1.25 -8.05
C PHE A 49 -7.91 -2.74 -7.82
N GLY A 50 -7.77 -3.22 -6.58
CA GLY A 50 -7.87 -4.63 -6.26
C GLY A 50 -6.57 -5.37 -6.59
N SER A 51 -6.08 -6.17 -5.64
CA SER A 51 -4.96 -7.06 -5.89
C SER A 51 -5.34 -8.10 -6.96
N GLY A 52 -4.82 -7.95 -8.19
CA GLY A 52 -5.03 -8.90 -9.30
C GLY A 52 -4.57 -10.34 -9.02
N LYS A 53 -3.95 -10.58 -7.86
CA LYS A 53 -3.93 -11.87 -7.20
C LYS A 53 -4.54 -11.67 -5.82
N ARG A 54 -5.68 -12.32 -5.57
CA ARG A 54 -5.97 -12.78 -4.21
C ARG A 54 -4.70 -13.53 -3.78
N LYS A 55 -3.89 -12.94 -2.89
CA LYS A 55 -2.94 -13.73 -2.12
C LYS A 55 -3.82 -14.63 -1.26
N SER A 56 -4.22 -15.77 -1.81
CA SER A 56 -4.61 -16.92 -0.99
C SER A 56 -3.53 -17.01 0.08
N PRO A 57 -3.86 -17.00 1.37
CA PRO A 57 -2.85 -17.03 2.42
C PRO A 57 -1.96 -18.23 2.16
N VAL A 58 -0.75 -17.94 1.65
CA VAL A 58 0.25 -18.97 1.36
C VAL A 58 0.68 -19.49 2.71
N GLY A 59 0.13 -20.64 3.09
CA GLY A 59 0.70 -21.49 4.13
C GLY A 59 0.38 -21.14 5.58
N ALA A 60 -0.78 -20.58 5.91
CA ALA A 60 -1.30 -20.73 7.27
C ALA A 60 -1.91 -22.14 7.39
N GLY A 61 -1.06 -23.14 7.68
CA GLY A 61 -1.56 -24.47 8.07
C GLY A 61 -2.65 -24.32 9.12
N VAL A 62 -3.71 -25.12 9.04
CA VAL A 62 -4.85 -25.07 9.98
C VAL A 62 -4.32 -24.93 11.41
N ALA A 63 -4.61 -23.79 12.05
CA ALA A 63 -4.19 -23.51 13.41
C ALA A 63 -4.78 -24.56 14.35
N LYS A 64 -3.93 -25.41 14.91
CA LYS A 64 -4.35 -26.51 15.80
C LYS A 64 -4.54 -26.01 17.24
N TYR A 65 -3.87 -24.91 17.61
CA TYR A 65 -3.91 -24.33 18.94
C TYR A 65 -4.17 -22.83 18.86
N ARG A 66 -4.98 -22.30 19.79
CA ARG A 66 -5.32 -20.88 19.93
C ARG A 66 -5.18 -20.44 21.38
N ASP A 67 -4.51 -19.31 21.59
CA ASP A 67 -4.34 -18.69 22.91
C ASP A 67 -5.63 -17.95 23.31
N PRO A 68 -6.27 -18.26 24.46
CA PRO A 68 -7.46 -17.57 24.95
C PRO A 68 -7.19 -16.12 25.43
N ALA A 69 -5.95 -15.76 25.77
CA ALA A 69 -5.61 -14.44 26.29
C ALA A 69 -5.24 -13.43 25.18
N THR A 70 -4.59 -13.90 24.11
CA THR A 70 -4.05 -13.03 23.05
C THR A 70 -4.62 -13.31 21.65
N GLY A 71 -5.32 -14.44 21.48
CA GLY A 71 -5.82 -14.88 20.18
C GLY A 71 -4.75 -15.43 19.24
N ALA A 72 -3.49 -15.54 19.68
CA ALA A 72 -2.39 -16.09 18.90
C ALA A 72 -2.67 -17.55 18.49
N THR A 73 -2.35 -17.90 17.24
CA THR A 73 -2.60 -19.23 16.68
C THR A 73 -1.30 -19.95 16.33
N TRP A 74 -1.27 -21.26 16.53
CA TRP A 74 -0.11 -22.09 16.18
C TRP A 74 -0.51 -23.34 15.41
N THR A 75 0.24 -23.64 14.36
CA THR A 75 -0.08 -24.66 13.35
C THR A 75 0.43 -26.07 13.71
N GLY A 76 1.12 -26.22 14.84
CA GLY A 76 1.68 -27.51 15.28
C GLY A 76 3.00 -27.90 14.61
N ARG A 77 3.52 -27.08 13.68
CA ARG A 77 4.80 -27.30 12.99
C ARG A 77 5.83 -26.27 13.45
N GLY A 78 7.07 -26.71 13.65
CA GLY A 78 8.20 -25.85 14.06
C GLY A 78 8.31 -25.67 15.59
N LYS A 79 9.12 -24.69 16.01
CA LYS A 79 9.39 -24.42 17.44
C LYS A 79 8.13 -23.82 18.09
N PRO A 80 7.60 -24.40 19.17
CA PRO A 80 6.35 -23.92 19.77
C PRO A 80 6.51 -22.52 20.39
N PRO A 81 5.47 -21.66 20.30
CA PRO A 81 5.39 -20.39 21.03
C PRO A 81 5.41 -20.59 22.56
N ASN A 82 5.83 -19.57 23.30
CA ASN A 82 5.98 -19.67 24.75
C ASN A 82 4.66 -19.97 25.48
N TRP A 83 3.54 -19.38 25.05
CA TRP A 83 2.22 -19.64 25.64
C TRP A 83 1.78 -21.11 25.56
N ILE A 84 2.24 -21.87 24.55
CA ILE A 84 2.01 -23.34 24.47
C ILE A 84 2.97 -24.10 25.39
N LYS A 85 4.21 -23.62 25.54
CA LYS A 85 5.18 -24.22 26.48
C LYS A 85 4.74 -24.05 27.93
N ASP A 86 4.06 -22.96 28.24
CA ASP A 86 3.58 -22.63 29.58
C ASP A 86 2.24 -23.32 29.89
N ALA A 87 1.46 -23.66 28.85
CA ALA A 87 0.21 -24.42 28.96
C ALA A 87 0.39 -25.94 29.15
N LEU A 88 1.59 -26.48 28.89
CA LEU A 88 1.93 -27.84 29.30
C LEU A 88 2.26 -27.80 30.79
N PRO A 89 1.60 -28.62 31.65
CA PRO A 89 1.88 -28.61 33.07
C PRO A 89 3.31 -29.07 33.32
N ARG A 90 4.24 -28.12 33.44
CA ARG A 90 5.50 -28.34 34.13
C ARG A 90 5.15 -28.38 35.61
N CYS A 91 4.92 -29.59 36.09
CA CYS A 91 5.04 -29.94 37.49
C CYS A 91 6.32 -29.30 38.07
N GLY A 92 6.19 -28.53 39.14
CA GLY A 92 7.32 -28.03 39.92
C GLY A 92 7.28 -26.53 40.21
N THR A 93 6.65 -26.20 41.34
CA THR A 93 6.79 -24.96 42.11
C THR A 93 8.21 -24.37 42.10
N LEU A 94 8.33 -23.07 41.88
CA LEU A 94 9.33 -22.21 42.57
C LEU A 94 8.97 -20.73 42.42
N GLN A 95 8.56 -20.15 43.55
CA GLN A 95 8.63 -18.72 43.83
C GLN A 95 10.08 -18.25 43.68
N ILE A 96 10.29 -17.16 42.95
CA ILE A 96 11.53 -16.38 43.01
C ILE A 96 11.21 -14.89 42.80
N PHE A 97 11.43 -14.15 43.88
CA PHE A 97 11.54 -12.69 44.04
C PHE A 97 10.46 -11.80 43.41
N GLY A 98 9.53 -11.39 44.27
CA GLY A 98 8.61 -10.29 44.02
C GLY A 98 9.35 -8.97 43.79
N ARG A 99 9.33 -8.51 42.54
CA ARG A 99 9.16 -7.10 42.24
C ARG A 99 7.73 -6.96 41.77
N SER A 100 6.86 -6.45 42.65
CA SER A 100 5.49 -6.10 42.29
C SER A 100 5.52 -5.21 41.04
N THR A 101 5.12 -5.78 39.89
CA THR A 101 4.68 -5.01 38.72
C THR A 101 3.20 -4.65 38.83
N GLU A 102 2.58 -4.92 39.99
CA GLU A 102 1.14 -4.78 40.21
C GLU A 102 0.74 -3.35 40.58
N ASP A 103 1.69 -2.49 40.92
CA ASP A 103 1.46 -1.08 41.25
C ASP A 103 1.78 -0.11 40.09
N MET A 104 1.43 -0.50 38.87
CA MET A 104 1.01 0.51 37.90
C MET A 104 -0.41 0.92 38.33
N SER A 105 -0.47 1.95 39.20
CA SER A 105 -1.64 2.61 39.79
C SER A 105 -2.95 2.33 39.07
N SER A 106 -4.04 2.01 39.79
CA SER A 106 -5.40 1.88 39.21
C SER A 106 -5.77 3.02 38.25
N LYS A 107 -5.20 4.22 38.47
CA LYS A 107 -5.30 5.37 37.56
C LYS A 107 -4.65 5.11 36.19
N TYR A 108 -3.46 4.51 36.13
CA TYR A 108 -2.80 4.09 34.89
C TYR A 108 -3.59 3.00 34.15
N LYS A 109 -4.11 1.99 34.86
CA LYS A 109 -4.95 0.95 34.26
C LYS A 109 -6.25 1.53 33.69
N ALA A 110 -6.84 2.52 34.36
CA ALA A 110 -7.99 3.26 33.86
C ALA A 110 -7.65 4.09 32.60
N LEU A 111 -6.53 4.82 32.60
CA LEU A 111 -6.05 5.59 31.44
C LEU A 111 -5.77 4.69 30.22
N MET A 112 -5.23 3.48 30.42
CA MET A 112 -4.99 2.54 29.32
C MET A 112 -6.30 1.99 28.72
N ARG A 113 -7.34 1.81 29.54
CA ARG A 113 -8.69 1.45 29.05
C ARG A 113 -9.33 2.59 28.28
N GLU A 114 -9.22 3.81 28.80
CA GLU A 114 -9.71 5.01 28.13
C GLU A 114 -9.02 5.22 26.78
N ARG A 115 -7.69 5.07 26.74
CA ARG A 115 -6.91 5.08 25.50
C ARG A 115 -7.37 4.00 24.52
N ALA A 116 -7.54 2.76 24.98
CA ALA A 116 -8.01 1.67 24.12
C ALA A 116 -9.44 1.91 23.59
N ALA A 117 -10.31 2.52 24.40
CA ALA A 117 -11.66 2.90 23.98
C ALA A 117 -11.63 4.05 22.96
N LEU A 118 -10.74 5.02 23.13
CA LEU A 118 -10.49 6.08 22.14
C LEU A 118 -9.92 5.52 20.84
N ASP A 119 -8.94 4.62 20.92
CA ASP A 119 -8.36 3.94 19.76
C ASP A 119 -9.43 3.10 19.02
N ALA A 120 -10.32 2.42 19.75
CA ALA A 120 -11.44 1.69 19.17
C ALA A 120 -12.45 2.63 18.49
N LYS A 121 -12.77 3.76 19.10
CA LYS A 121 -13.66 4.78 18.51
C LYS A 121 -13.04 5.44 17.28
N ILE A 122 -11.74 5.72 17.32
CA ILE A 122 -10.97 6.21 16.16
C ILE A 122 -11.00 5.15 15.06
N ALA A 123 -10.76 3.87 15.38
CA ALA A 123 -10.78 2.78 14.42
C ALA A 123 -12.18 2.57 13.80
N GLU A 124 -13.25 2.69 14.57
CA GLU A 124 -14.63 2.62 14.08
C GLU A 124 -14.94 3.79 13.13
N TYR A 125 -14.61 5.01 13.55
CA TYR A 125 -14.83 6.23 12.77
C TYR A 125 -13.99 6.27 11.48
N TYR A 126 -12.68 6.01 11.59
CA TYR A 126 -11.79 5.93 10.44
C TYR A 126 -12.10 4.72 9.57
N GLY A 127 -12.51 3.59 10.13
CA GLY A 127 -12.77 2.36 9.39
C GLY A 127 -13.95 2.48 8.44
N ALA A 128 -15.10 2.96 8.94
CA ALA A 128 -16.29 3.18 8.10
C ALA A 128 -16.01 4.24 7.02
N ARG A 129 -15.46 5.38 7.41
CA ARG A 129 -15.17 6.48 6.47
C ARG A 129 -14.09 6.14 5.44
N LYS A 130 -13.11 5.30 5.82
CA LYS A 130 -12.09 4.80 4.90
C LYS A 130 -12.67 3.84 3.87
N LEU A 131 -13.64 3.00 4.24
CA LEU A 131 -14.32 2.12 3.28
C LEU A 131 -15.14 2.92 2.28
N ASP A 132 -15.90 3.92 2.74
CA ASP A 132 -16.64 4.83 1.86
C ASP A 132 -15.69 5.56 0.89
N ALA A 133 -14.56 6.06 1.38
CA ALA A 133 -13.54 6.70 0.55
C ALA A 133 -12.90 5.74 -0.47
N ILE A 134 -12.71 4.47 -0.12
CA ILE A 134 -12.23 3.43 -1.05
C ILE A 134 -13.27 3.19 -2.15
N ASP A 135 -14.54 3.11 -1.80
CA ASP A 135 -15.62 2.88 -2.78
C ASP A 135 -15.82 4.10 -3.70
N ASP A 136 -15.74 5.31 -3.17
CA ASP A 136 -15.74 6.55 -3.97
C ASP A 136 -14.54 6.59 -4.93
N ALA A 137 -13.33 6.25 -4.44
CA ALA A 137 -12.14 6.18 -5.27
C ALA A 137 -12.28 5.10 -6.38
N ARG A 138 -12.80 3.92 -6.05
CA ARG A 138 -13.08 2.84 -7.01
C ARG A 138 -14.07 3.26 -8.08
N LYS A 139 -15.13 3.96 -7.69
CA LYS A 139 -16.14 4.46 -8.61
C LYS A 139 -15.53 5.46 -9.59
N LEU A 140 -14.79 6.45 -9.10
CA LEU A 140 -14.10 7.43 -9.94
C LEU A 140 -13.06 6.79 -10.88
N VAL A 141 -12.32 5.79 -10.40
CA VAL A 141 -11.39 5.02 -11.23
C VAL A 141 -12.10 4.32 -12.38
N LYS A 142 -13.24 3.69 -12.09
CA LYS A 142 -14.02 2.95 -13.08
C LYS A 142 -14.68 3.87 -14.11
N ASP A 143 -15.28 4.96 -13.65
CA ASP A 143 -16.03 5.88 -14.51
C ASP A 143 -15.11 6.63 -15.51
N HIS A 144 -13.85 6.85 -15.13
CA HIS A 144 -12.88 7.62 -15.94
C HIS A 144 -11.78 6.77 -16.62
N ASP A 145 -11.85 5.44 -16.52
CA ASP A 145 -10.82 4.49 -17.02
C ASP A 145 -9.40 4.84 -16.52
N LEU A 146 -9.28 5.19 -15.25
CA LEU A 146 -7.99 5.55 -14.64
C LEU A 146 -7.16 4.28 -14.42
N LYS A 147 -5.85 4.35 -14.66
CA LYS A 147 -4.92 3.23 -14.43
C LYS A 147 -4.06 3.46 -13.19
N PRO A 148 -3.45 2.40 -12.63
CA PRO A 148 -2.53 2.53 -11.51
C PRO A 148 -1.43 3.57 -11.74
N ASP A 149 -0.85 3.63 -12.94
CA ASP A 149 0.19 4.62 -13.30
C ASP A 149 -0.31 6.08 -13.26
N ASP A 150 -1.61 6.32 -13.49
CA ASP A 150 -2.19 7.67 -13.45
C ASP A 150 -2.33 8.18 -12.01
N LEU A 151 -2.52 7.27 -11.04
CA LEU A 151 -2.75 7.62 -9.63
C LEU A 151 -1.51 7.44 -8.76
N PHE A 152 -0.77 6.38 -8.98
CA PHE A 152 0.41 5.94 -8.24
C PHE A 152 1.60 5.98 -9.18
N VAL A 153 2.02 7.19 -9.55
CA VAL A 153 3.21 7.37 -10.38
C VAL A 153 4.39 6.77 -9.61
N PRO A 154 5.08 5.73 -10.12
CA PRO A 154 6.26 5.21 -9.47
C PRO A 154 7.27 6.34 -9.36
N ASP A 155 7.91 6.48 -8.19
CA ASP A 155 8.98 7.46 -8.01
C ASP A 155 9.95 7.35 -9.19
N LYS A 156 10.01 8.43 -9.98
CA LYS A 156 10.87 8.49 -11.16
C LYS A 156 12.29 8.16 -10.68
N PRO A 157 13.00 7.18 -11.28
CA PRO A 157 14.29 6.74 -10.74
C PRO A 157 15.20 7.96 -10.58
N ALA A 158 15.63 8.18 -9.33
CA ALA A 158 16.36 9.38 -8.94
C ALA A 158 17.52 9.63 -9.91
N ASN A 159 17.61 10.85 -10.44
CA ASN A 159 18.72 11.40 -11.24
C ASN A 159 19.68 10.34 -11.79
N VAL A 160 19.29 9.72 -12.91
CA VAL A 160 20.13 8.75 -13.59
C VAL A 160 21.35 9.48 -14.14
N ARG A 161 22.51 9.28 -13.51
CA ARG A 161 23.77 9.90 -13.96
C ARG A 161 24.48 9.12 -15.04
N TYR A 162 24.31 7.80 -15.11
CA TYR A 162 25.06 6.97 -16.05
C TYR A 162 24.16 6.05 -16.88
N ARG A 163 24.47 5.90 -18.18
CA ARG A 163 23.78 5.02 -19.13
C ARG A 163 24.79 4.18 -19.93
N ASN A 164 24.50 2.89 -20.02
CA ASN A 164 25.26 1.96 -20.84
C ASN A 164 24.87 2.14 -22.33
N PRO A 165 25.82 2.48 -23.23
CA PRO A 165 25.53 2.69 -24.64
C PRO A 165 25.20 1.40 -25.41
N LYS A 166 25.57 0.22 -24.90
CA LYS A 166 25.35 -1.06 -25.58
C LYS A 166 24.02 -1.72 -25.20
N THR A 167 23.62 -1.62 -23.93
CA THR A 167 22.43 -2.32 -23.40
C THR A 167 21.31 -1.35 -23.00
N GLY A 168 21.60 -0.06 -22.86
CA GLY A 168 20.63 0.93 -22.37
C GLY A 168 20.39 0.88 -20.86
N GLU A 169 21.08 0.02 -20.12
CA GLU A 169 21.02 -0.04 -18.65
C GLU A 169 21.44 1.30 -18.04
N THR A 170 20.80 1.67 -16.94
CA THR A 170 20.99 2.98 -16.29
C THR A 170 21.42 2.81 -14.84
N TRP A 171 22.27 3.72 -14.35
CA TRP A 171 22.76 3.71 -12.97
C TRP A 171 22.82 5.13 -12.41
N THR A 172 22.33 5.29 -11.19
CA THR A 172 22.19 6.60 -10.52
C THR A 172 23.49 7.09 -9.88
N GLY A 173 24.55 6.27 -9.89
CA GLY A 173 25.82 6.58 -9.22
C GLY A 173 25.82 6.27 -7.71
N ARG A 174 24.70 5.82 -7.14
CA ARG A 174 24.60 5.39 -5.74
C ARG A 174 24.57 3.86 -5.63
N GLY A 175 25.19 3.33 -4.59
CA GLY A 175 25.21 1.89 -4.29
C GLY A 175 26.28 1.12 -5.07
N ARG A 176 26.09 -0.20 -5.19
CA ARG A 176 27.01 -1.09 -5.91
C ARG A 176 26.98 -0.77 -7.40
N ALA A 177 28.15 -0.50 -7.97
CA ALA A 177 28.31 -0.25 -9.40
C ALA A 177 27.92 -1.52 -10.20
N PRO A 178 27.12 -1.39 -11.27
CA PRO A 178 26.87 -2.49 -12.20
C PRO A 178 28.16 -2.94 -12.90
N ARG A 179 28.22 -4.21 -13.30
CA ARG A 179 29.40 -4.84 -13.92
C ARG A 179 29.94 -4.10 -15.16
N TRP A 180 29.09 -3.34 -15.86
CA TRP A 180 29.48 -2.61 -17.06
C TRP A 180 30.22 -1.29 -16.79
N ILE A 181 30.10 -0.73 -15.58
CA ILE A 181 30.83 0.49 -15.16
C ILE A 181 31.83 0.22 -14.03
N GLU A 182 31.73 -0.93 -13.38
CA GLU A 182 32.62 -1.37 -12.29
C GLU A 182 34.06 -1.49 -12.81
N GLY A 183 34.98 -0.68 -12.26
CA GLY A 183 36.40 -0.67 -12.64
C GLY A 183 36.74 0.09 -13.94
N GLN A 184 35.76 0.68 -14.63
CA GLN A 184 35.99 1.51 -15.82
C GLN A 184 35.89 3.01 -15.50
N ASP A 185 36.43 3.84 -16.39
CA ASP A 185 36.21 5.29 -16.36
C ASP A 185 34.72 5.59 -16.54
N ARG A 186 34.16 6.40 -15.63
CA ARG A 186 32.71 6.65 -15.57
C ARG A 186 32.24 7.76 -16.51
N LYS A 187 33.14 8.65 -16.92
CA LYS A 187 32.87 9.80 -17.81
C LYS A 187 32.21 9.43 -19.15
N PRO A 188 32.61 8.36 -19.86
CA PRO A 188 31.99 7.99 -21.13
C PRO A 188 30.54 7.52 -21.00
N PHE A 189 30.12 7.19 -19.79
CA PHE A 189 28.78 6.67 -19.51
C PHE A 189 27.88 7.73 -18.88
N GLU A 190 28.38 8.93 -18.57
CA GLU A 190 27.56 9.99 -17.95
C GLU A 190 26.57 10.56 -18.98
N ILE A 191 25.30 10.74 -18.59
CA ILE A 191 24.21 11.29 -19.45
C ILE A 191 23.92 12.75 -19.12
#